data_AF-G4YSC6-F1
#
_entry.id   AF-G4YSC6-F1
#
_cell.length_a   1.000
_cell.length_b   1.000
_cell.length_c   1.000
_cell.angle_alpha   90.00
_cell.angle_beta   90.00
_cell.angle_gamma   90.00
#
_symmetry.space_group_name_H-M   'P 1'
#
loop_
_entity.id
_entity.type
_entity.pdbx_description
1 polymer ?
#
loop_
_entity_poly.entity_id
_entity_poly.type
_entity_poly.pdbx_seq_one_letter_code
_entity_poly.pdbx_strand_id
1 'polypeptide(L)'
;LQRLNSTALNCSDTECAFVETGRHLFFDCPCTAALWRFIQSDWASFIGDVTWHLISVPTEPPWSTRAEPFKPELFSLWMIMRSITIHVIWTTRN
;
A
#
# COMPACT_ATOMS: atom_id res chain seq x y z
N LEU A 1 -33.31 5.25 14.62
CA LEU A 1 -32.41 5.58 15.75
C LEU A 1 -31.68 4.30 16.16
N GLN A 2 -30.59 3.98 15.46
CA GLN A 2 -29.74 2.84 15.78
C GLN A 2 -28.39 3.43 16.20
N ARG A 3 -28.03 3.20 17.46
CA ARG A 3 -26.86 3.77 18.13
C ARG A 3 -25.60 3.42 17.34
N LEU A 4 -25.00 4.42 16.70
CA LEU A 4 -23.62 4.36 16.21
C LEU A 4 -22.73 4.22 17.44
N ASN A 5 -22.24 3.00 17.67
CA ASN A 5 -21.14 2.78 18.59
C ASN A 5 -19.94 3.58 18.06
N SER A 6 -19.67 4.67 18.76
CA SER A 6 -18.50 5.53 18.65
C SER A 6 -17.21 4.73 18.78
N THR A 7 -16.43 4.61 17.69
CA THR A 7 -14.94 4.56 17.64
C THR A 7 -14.39 4.17 16.25
N ALA A 8 -15.21 3.62 15.36
CA ALA A 8 -14.79 3.35 13.98
C ALA A 8 -15.00 4.60 13.12
N LEU A 9 -13.91 5.28 12.73
CA LEU A 9 -13.95 6.29 11.67
C LEU A 9 -14.24 5.55 10.35
N ASN A 10 -15.23 6.02 9.58
CA ASN A 10 -15.42 5.53 8.23
C ASN A 10 -14.35 6.12 7.31
N CYS A 11 -14.13 5.51 6.15
CA CYS A 11 -13.26 6.05 5.13
C CYS A 11 -13.63 7.49 4.76
N SER A 12 -12.63 8.33 4.54
CA SER A 12 -12.82 9.74 4.16
C SER A 12 -13.27 9.90 2.70
N ASP A 13 -13.18 8.85 1.90
CA ASP A 13 -13.68 8.81 0.53
C ASP A 13 -15.21 8.67 0.52
N THR A 14 -15.90 9.59 -0.15
CA THR A 14 -17.36 9.63 -0.25
C THR A 14 -17.97 8.41 -0.93
N GLU A 15 -17.20 7.71 -1.76
CA GLU A 15 -17.63 6.48 -2.44
C GLU A 15 -17.28 5.21 -1.63
N CYS A 16 -16.65 5.35 -0.46
CA CYS A 16 -16.18 4.23 0.35
C CYS A 16 -16.88 4.18 1.71
N ALA A 17 -17.77 3.19 1.89
CA ALA A 17 -18.52 3.00 3.14
C ALA A 17 -17.81 2.09 4.17
N PHE A 18 -16.55 1.72 3.94
CA PHE A 18 -15.81 0.83 4.83
C PHE A 18 -15.25 1.56 6.05
N VAL A 19 -15.06 0.80 7.13
CA VAL A 19 -14.36 1.29 8.33
C VAL A 19 -12.90 1.56 7.98
N GLU A 20 -12.42 2.75 8.30
CA GLU A 20 -11.03 3.15 8.13
C GLU A 20 -10.16 2.39 9.13
N THR A 21 -9.30 1.53 8.59
CA THR A 21 -8.21 0.87 9.32
C THR A 21 -6.89 1.25 8.65
N GLY A 22 -5.75 1.06 9.30
CA GLY A 22 -4.45 1.30 8.64
C GLY A 22 -4.31 0.52 7.33
N ARG A 23 -4.79 -0.72 7.29
CA ARG A 23 -4.79 -1.53 6.05
C ARG A 23 -5.74 -0.95 4.99
N HIS A 24 -6.93 -0.50 5.38
CA HIS A 24 -7.85 0.11 4.43
C HIS A 24 -7.29 1.43 3.89
N LEU A 25 -6.81 2.29 4.79
CA LEU A 25 -6.17 3.57 4.50
C LEU A 25 -5.04 3.43 3.48
N PHE A 26 -4.15 2.47 3.71
CA PHE A 26 -2.92 2.36 2.94
C PHE A 26 -2.96 1.31 1.83
N PHE A 27 -3.99 0.46 1.73
CA PHE A 27 -3.95 -0.66 0.80
C PHE A 27 -5.33 -1.01 0.20
N ASP A 28 -6.31 -1.39 1.03
CA ASP A 28 -7.57 -1.96 0.51
C ASP A 28 -8.53 -0.92 -0.08
N CYS A 29 -8.43 0.38 0.26
CA CYS A 29 -9.36 1.39 -0.25
C CYS A 29 -9.26 1.49 -1.78
N PRO A 30 -10.38 1.59 -2.55
CA PRO A 30 -10.34 1.63 -4.02
C PRO A 30 -9.38 2.69 -4.60
N CYS A 31 -9.34 3.87 -3.99
CA CYS A 31 -8.41 4.94 -4.36
C CYS A 31 -6.94 4.52 -4.24
N THR A 32 -6.56 3.89 -3.12
CA THR A 32 -5.18 3.46 -2.88
C THR A 32 -4.83 2.17 -3.59
N ALA A 33 -5.78 1.25 -3.73
CA ALA A 33 -5.62 -0.01 -4.46
C ALA A 33 -5.31 0.24 -5.94
N ALA A 34 -5.83 1.32 -6.55
CA ALA A 34 -5.47 1.72 -7.90
C ALA A 34 -3.99 2.11 -8.02
N LEU A 35 -3.47 2.88 -7.06
CA LEU A 35 -2.07 3.29 -7.02
C LEU A 35 -1.13 2.09 -6.84
N TRP A 36 -1.46 1.17 -5.93
CA TRP A 36 -0.66 -0.04 -5.75
C TRP A 36 -0.71 -0.97 -6.95
N ARG A 37 -1.82 -1.05 -7.68
CA ARG A 37 -1.89 -1.80 -8.94
C ARG A 37 -0.98 -1.21 -10.02
N PHE A 38 -0.91 0.11 -10.10
CA PHE A 38 0.02 0.79 -11.00
C PHE A 38 1.47 0.44 -10.65
N ILE A 39 1.86 0.60 -9.39
CA ILE A 39 3.18 0.21 -8.89
C ILE A 39 3.45 -1.28 -9.14
N GLN A 40 2.49 -2.15 -8.85
CA GLN A 40 2.63 -3.59 -9.07
C GLN A 40 2.95 -3.91 -10.53
N SER A 41 2.39 -3.19 -11.50
CA SER A 41 2.68 -3.46 -12.91
C SER A 41 4.17 -3.26 -13.27
N ASP A 42 4.84 -2.27 -12.68
CA ASP A 42 6.27 -2.03 -12.87
C ASP A 42 7.14 -3.05 -12.11
N TRP A 43 6.66 -3.50 -10.95
CA TRP A 43 7.44 -4.30 -10.00
C TRP A 43 7.18 -5.81 -10.07
N ALA A 44 6.11 -6.24 -10.76
CA ALA A 44 5.66 -7.63 -10.79
C ALA A 44 6.76 -8.62 -11.20
N SER A 45 7.62 -8.22 -12.14
CA SER A 45 8.71 -9.10 -12.61
C SER A 45 9.87 -9.26 -11.59
N PHE A 46 9.94 -8.41 -10.58
CA PHE A 46 10.99 -8.42 -9.56
C PHE A 46 10.51 -8.98 -8.22
N ILE A 47 9.26 -8.71 -7.81
CA ILE A 47 8.75 -9.05 -6.47
C ILE A 47 7.40 -9.77 -6.48
N GLY A 48 6.80 -9.99 -7.66
CA GLY A 48 5.44 -10.55 -7.76
C GLY A 48 4.36 -9.58 -7.31
N ASP A 49 3.34 -10.10 -6.65
CA ASP A 49 2.19 -9.31 -6.19
C ASP A 49 2.55 -8.41 -5.01
N VAL A 50 2.08 -7.17 -5.05
CA VAL A 50 2.22 -6.25 -3.93
C VAL A 50 1.16 -6.60 -2.89
N THR A 51 1.60 -7.09 -1.73
CA THR A 51 0.71 -7.50 -0.64
C THR A 51 0.73 -6.49 0.51
N TRP A 52 -0.32 -6.50 1.34
CA TRP A 52 -0.35 -5.66 2.55
C TRP A 52 0.87 -5.88 3.45
N HIS A 53 1.38 -7.11 3.55
CA HIS A 53 2.58 -7.40 4.35
C HIS A 53 3.80 -6.62 3.83
N LEU A 54 3.97 -6.57 2.51
CA LEU A 54 5.09 -5.87 1.87
C LEU A 54 5.02 -4.33 2.03
N ILE A 55 3.80 -3.81 2.22
CA ILE A 55 3.55 -2.39 2.49
C ILE A 55 3.73 -2.05 3.96
N SER A 56 3.15 -2.86 4.85
CA SER A 56 3.08 -2.59 6.28
C SER A 56 4.36 -2.92 7.04
N VAL A 57 5.17 -3.84 6.52
CA VAL A 57 6.40 -4.28 7.18
C VAL A 57 7.61 -3.89 6.33
N PRO A 58 8.63 -3.23 6.91
CA PRO A 58 9.85 -2.86 6.21
C PRO A 58 10.80 -4.06 6.08
N THR A 59 10.33 -5.15 5.50
CA THR A 59 11.10 -6.37 5.22
C THR A 59 11.56 -6.43 3.77
N GLU A 60 12.49 -7.35 3.52
CA GLU A 60 12.97 -7.67 2.19
C GLU A 60 11.84 -8.27 1.33
N PRO A 61 11.62 -7.75 0.10
CA PRO A 61 10.66 -8.33 -0.83
C PRO A 61 11.02 -9.76 -1.24
N PRO A 62 10.03 -10.56 -1.68
CA PRO A 62 10.28 -11.88 -2.26
C PRO A 62 10.86 -11.73 -3.67
N TRP A 63 12.16 -11.49 -3.75
CA TRP A 63 12.87 -11.24 -5.00
C TRP A 63 12.79 -12.44 -5.96
N SER A 64 12.55 -12.14 -7.22
CA SER A 64 12.64 -13.11 -8.31
C SER A 64 14.10 -13.32 -8.72
N THR A 65 14.37 -14.40 -9.45
CA THR A 65 15.70 -14.67 -10.02
C THR A 65 16.19 -13.56 -10.95
N ARG A 66 15.28 -12.77 -11.54
CA ARG A 66 15.61 -11.60 -12.36
C ARG A 66 16.24 -10.46 -11.54
N ALA A 67 15.86 -10.34 -10.28
CA ALA A 67 16.28 -9.25 -9.40
C ALA A 67 17.66 -9.48 -8.77
N GLU A 68 18.14 -10.73 -8.70
CA GLU A 68 19.39 -11.09 -8.02
C GLU A 68 20.61 -10.22 -8.38
N PRO A 69 20.88 -9.89 -9.67
CA PRO A 69 22.05 -9.07 -10.01
C PRO A 69 22.00 -7.62 -9.51
N PHE A 70 20.81 -7.11 -9.17
CA PHE A 70 20.54 -5.71 -8.85
C PHE A 70 19.85 -5.55 -7.49
N LYS A 71 19.93 -6.57 -6.64
CA LYS A 71 19.12 -6.71 -5.44
C LYS A 71 19.31 -5.54 -4.45
N PRO A 72 20.53 -5.04 -4.17
CA PRO A 72 20.72 -3.87 -3.30
C PRO A 72 20.07 -2.59 -3.83
N GLU A 73 20.19 -2.34 -5.13
CA GLU A 73 19.64 -1.17 -5.80
C GLU A 73 18.11 -1.25 -5.87
N LEU A 74 17.56 -2.41 -6.25
CA LEU A 74 16.13 -2.66 -6.29
C LEU A 74 15.50 -2.57 -4.90
N PHE A 75 16.19 -3.04 -3.85
CA PHE A 75 15.73 -2.87 -2.47
C PHE A 75 15.64 -1.39 -2.09
N SER A 76 16.66 -0.61 -2.42
CA SER A 76 16.66 0.84 -2.15
C SER A 76 15.52 1.55 -2.89
N LEU A 77 15.35 1.26 -4.18
CA LEU A 77 14.26 1.80 -5.00
C LEU A 77 12.89 1.40 -4.45
N TRP A 78 12.72 0.14 -4.03
CA TRP A 78 11.47 -0.34 -3.43
C TRP A 78 11.14 0.42 -2.15
N MET A 79 12.12 0.58 -1.26
CA MET A 79 11.95 1.29 0.01
C MET A 79 11.59 2.76 -0.19
N ILE A 80 12.23 3.44 -1.14
CA ILE A 80 11.94 4.84 -1.50
C ILE A 80 10.52 4.96 -2.06
N MET A 81 10.19 4.15 -3.07
CA MET A 81 8.90 4.21 -3.75
C MET A 81 7.75 3.86 -2.76
N ARG A 82 7.92 2.84 -1.92
CA ARG A 82 6.96 2.50 -0.86
C ARG A 82 6.75 3.68 0.10
N SER A 83 7.83 4.31 0.54
CA SER A 83 7.78 5.42 1.50
C SER A 83 7.08 6.65 0.91
N ILE A 84 7.41 7.01 -0.34
CA ILE A 84 6.74 8.09 -1.07
C ILE A 84 5.26 7.79 -1.22
N THR A 85 4.90 6.57 -1.62
CA THR A 85 3.51 6.15 -1.83
C THR A 85 2.70 6.25 -0.53
N ILE A 86 3.23 5.71 0.57
CA ILE A 86 2.60 5.82 1.90
C ILE A 86 2.44 7.29 2.31
N HIS A 87 3.46 8.11 2.09
CA HIS A 87 3.42 9.53 2.42
C HIS A 87 2.35 10.28 1.62
N VAL A 88 2.28 10.05 0.30
CA VAL A 88 1.25 10.65 -0.58
C VAL A 88 -0.15 10.24 -0.15
N ILE A 89 -0.36 8.96 0.15
CA ILE A 89 -1.65 8.45 0.65
C ILE A 89 -2.03 9.17 1.94
N TRP A 90 -1.08 9.27 2.88
CA TRP A 90 -1.30 9.91 4.18
C TRP A 90 -1.68 11.38 4.04
N THR A 91 -0.87 12.17 3.31
CA THR A 91 -1.04 13.62 3.17
C THR A 91 -2.25 14.01 2.32
N THR A 92 -2.70 13.13 1.43
CA THR A 92 -3.94 13.36 0.67
C THR A 92 -5.18 13.21 1.57
N ARG A 93 -5.06 12.45 2.67
CA ARG A 93 -6.20 12.06 3.53
C ARG A 93 -6.21 12.72 4.91
N ASN A 94 -5.08 13.24 5.38
CA ASN A 94 -4.88 13.87 6.69
C ASN A 94 -4.06 15.14 6.54
#